data_AF-A0A7Y3NU51-F1
#
_entry.id   AF-A0A7Y3NU51-F1
#
_cell.length_a   1.000
_cell.length_b   1.000
_cell.length_c   1.000
_cell.angle_alpha   90.00
_cell.angle_beta   90.00
_cell.angle_gamma   90.00
#
_symmetry.space_group_name_H-M   'P 1'
#
loop_
_entity.id
_entity.type
_entity.pdbx_description
1 polymer ?
#
loop_
_entity_poly.entity_id
_entity_poly.type
_entity_poly.pdbx_seq_one_letter_code
_entity_poly.pdbx_strand_id
1 'polypeptide(L)'
;MMNSLQTAIKEIEAAVEPRWPVMVALLAAGGIYVAMPPAMALGGRWTLLLLVGVLLVPAVVTHRAGKHRLNMVIGLCINGVVSFFELTSLALLIRQLPDPATKPVLLLQSAAALWLTNVLVFSLWYWRLDGGGPWTRHLHAAQGTSWFLFPQMLVAGQSSAHWIPKYVDYLF
;
A
#
# COMPACT_ATOMS: atom_id res chain seq x y z
N MET A 1 -34.15 -15.63 16.79
CA MET A 1 -33.36 -14.43 17.14
C MET A 1 -31.84 -14.67 17.17
N MET A 2 -31.33 -15.85 17.57
CA MET A 2 -29.87 -16.11 17.58
C MET A 2 -29.22 -16.12 16.19
N ASN A 3 -29.94 -16.60 15.16
CA ASN A 3 -29.43 -16.66 13.78
C ASN A 3 -29.20 -15.28 13.15
N SER A 4 -30.03 -14.27 13.44
CA SER A 4 -29.89 -12.95 12.80
C SER A 4 -28.64 -12.19 13.29
N LEU A 5 -28.27 -12.36 14.56
CA LEU A 5 -27.03 -11.79 15.11
C LEU A 5 -25.79 -12.52 14.58
N GLN A 6 -25.85 -13.84 14.41
CA GLN A 6 -24.74 -14.58 13.80
C GLN A 6 -24.58 -14.25 12.31
N THR A 7 -25.68 -14.05 11.58
CA THR A 7 -25.62 -13.58 10.19
C THR A 7 -25.05 -12.17 10.11
N ALA A 8 -25.49 -11.25 10.98
CA ALA A 8 -24.95 -9.90 11.03
C ALA A 8 -23.47 -9.86 11.41
N ILE A 9 -23.04 -10.66 12.40
CA ILE A 9 -21.62 -10.77 12.77
C ILE A 9 -20.81 -11.38 11.62
N LYS A 10 -21.33 -12.40 10.94
CA LYS A 10 -20.67 -13.03 9.79
C LYS A 10 -20.61 -12.13 8.57
N GLU A 11 -21.61 -11.28 8.34
CA GLU A 11 -21.60 -10.22 7.32
C GLU A 11 -20.61 -9.11 7.67
N ILE A 12 -20.50 -8.72 8.94
CA ILE A 12 -19.50 -7.75 9.43
C ILE A 12 -18.08 -8.33 9.33
N GLU A 13 -17.88 -9.61 9.67
CA GLU A 13 -16.60 -10.32 9.51
C GLU A 13 -16.23 -10.52 8.04
N ALA A 14 -17.20 -10.84 7.17
CA ALA A 14 -17.00 -10.94 5.73
C ALA A 14 -16.77 -9.56 5.06
N ALA A 15 -17.24 -8.48 5.69
CA ALA A 15 -17.02 -7.11 5.25
C ALA A 15 -15.64 -6.54 5.66
N VAL A 16 -14.82 -7.28 6.41
CA VAL A 16 -13.43 -6.86 6.67
C VAL A 16 -12.61 -7.03 5.39
N GLU A 17 -12.34 -5.93 4.70
CA GLU A 17 -11.49 -5.88 3.50
C GLU A 17 -10.23 -6.75 3.65
N PRO A 18 -10.02 -7.72 2.74
CA PRO A 18 -8.82 -8.55 2.77
C PRO A 18 -7.57 -7.68 2.61
N ARG A 19 -6.59 -7.83 3.52
CA ARG A 19 -5.35 -7.03 3.47
C ARG A 19 -4.25 -7.62 2.59
N TRP A 20 -4.49 -8.77 1.97
CA TRP A 20 -3.53 -9.42 1.09
C TRP A 20 -3.15 -8.57 -0.15
N PRO A 21 -4.02 -7.71 -0.75
CA PRO A 21 -3.61 -6.87 -1.88
C PRO A 21 -2.51 -5.88 -1.49
N VAL A 22 -2.59 -5.31 -0.27
CA VAL A 22 -1.56 -4.44 0.30
C VAL A 22 -0.25 -5.20 0.51
N MET A 23 -0.33 -6.45 0.98
CA MET A 23 0.86 -7.30 1.13
C MET A 23 1.51 -7.61 -0.23
N VAL A 24 0.69 -7.91 -1.25
CA VAL A 24 1.17 -8.14 -2.61
C VAL A 24 1.84 -6.89 -3.17
N ALA A 25 1.25 -5.71 -2.99
CA ALA A 25 1.86 -4.46 -3.45
C ALA A 25 3.20 -4.17 -2.75
N LEU A 26 3.29 -4.39 -1.44
CA LEU A 26 4.53 -4.21 -0.68
C LEU A 26 5.62 -5.20 -1.13
N LEU A 27 5.25 -6.46 -1.36
CA LEU A 27 6.17 -7.46 -1.87
C LEU A 27 6.56 -7.18 -3.32
N ALA A 28 5.65 -6.65 -4.14
CA ALA A 28 5.94 -6.22 -5.50
C ALA A 28 6.92 -5.04 -5.52
N ALA A 29 6.74 -4.03 -4.67
CA ALA A 29 7.71 -2.94 -4.50
C ALA A 29 9.10 -3.47 -4.09
N GLY A 30 9.15 -4.40 -3.12
CA GLY A 30 10.39 -5.09 -2.75
C GLY A 30 11.00 -5.91 -3.89
N GLY A 31 10.18 -6.57 -4.71
CA GLY A 31 10.61 -7.36 -5.86
C GLY A 31 11.16 -6.51 -7.00
N ILE A 32 10.51 -5.38 -7.30
CA ILE A 32 11.00 -4.39 -8.28
C ILE A 32 12.34 -3.84 -7.80
N TYR A 33 12.47 -3.52 -6.51
CA TYR A 33 13.73 -3.08 -5.92
C TYR A 33 14.85 -4.14 -6.04
N VAL A 34 14.54 -5.43 -5.88
CA VAL A 34 15.52 -6.52 -6.09
C VAL A 34 16.00 -6.58 -7.54
N ALA A 35 15.12 -6.31 -8.50
CA ALA A 35 15.45 -6.28 -9.93
C ALA A 35 16.28 -5.05 -10.33
N MET A 36 16.37 -4.04 -9.47
CA MET A 36 17.06 -2.79 -9.74
C MET A 36 18.59 -2.98 -9.73
N PRO A 37 19.34 -2.25 -10.59
CA PRO A 37 20.80 -2.39 -10.62
C PRO A 37 21.42 -1.97 -9.28
N PRO A 38 22.53 -2.62 -8.83
CA PRO A 38 23.14 -2.33 -7.55
C PRO A 38 23.57 -0.87 -7.34
N ALA A 39 23.90 -0.16 -8.42
CA ALA A 39 24.32 1.24 -8.36
C ALA A 39 23.17 2.18 -7.92
N MET A 40 21.92 1.77 -8.06
CA MET A 40 20.74 2.54 -7.68
C MET A 40 20.04 1.96 -6.43
N ALA A 41 20.61 0.93 -5.80
CA ALA A 41 20.05 0.30 -4.61
C ALA A 41 20.80 0.75 -3.34
N LEU A 42 20.05 1.21 -2.34
CA LEU A 42 20.54 1.39 -0.98
C LEU A 42 20.86 0.04 -0.29
N GLY A 43 22.14 -0.32 -0.23
CA GLY A 43 22.60 -1.53 0.44
C GLY A 43 22.46 -2.78 -0.44
N GLY A 44 22.15 -3.93 0.17
CA GLY A 44 21.96 -5.16 -0.58
C GLY A 44 20.65 -5.13 -1.39
N ARG A 45 20.63 -5.74 -2.59
CA ARG A 45 19.42 -5.81 -3.44
C ARG A 45 18.20 -6.42 -2.75
N TRP A 46 18.42 -7.29 -1.77
CA TRP A 46 17.36 -7.95 -0.99
C TRP A 46 16.91 -7.18 0.25
N THR A 47 17.58 -6.06 0.58
CA THR A 47 17.39 -5.36 1.85
C THR A 47 15.94 -4.90 2.03
N LEU A 48 15.37 -4.23 1.03
CA LEU A 48 13.99 -3.76 1.11
C LEU A 48 13.00 -4.91 1.26
N LEU A 49 13.15 -5.96 0.44
CA LEU A 49 12.24 -7.11 0.47
C LEU A 49 12.26 -7.83 1.83
N LEU A 50 13.45 -8.06 2.38
CA LEU A 50 13.61 -8.68 3.70
C LEU A 50 13.04 -7.78 4.80
N LEU A 51 13.31 -6.47 4.75
CA LEU A 51 12.82 -5.52 5.73
C LEU A 51 11.29 -5.43 5.71
N VAL A 52 10.69 -5.37 4.53
CA VAL A 52 9.23 -5.43 4.34
C VAL A 52 8.69 -6.76 4.88
N GLY A 53 9.31 -7.89 4.54
CA GLY A 53 8.91 -9.20 5.04
C GLY A 53 8.92 -9.29 6.57
N VAL A 54 9.97 -8.77 7.20
CA VAL A 54 10.08 -8.71 8.67
C VAL A 54 9.01 -7.79 9.28
N LEU A 55 8.76 -6.61 8.69
CA LEU A 55 7.75 -5.67 9.20
C LEU A 55 6.30 -6.14 8.94
N LEU A 56 6.07 -6.98 7.94
CA LEU A 56 4.77 -7.61 7.70
C LEU A 56 4.37 -8.58 8.81
N VAL A 57 5.32 -9.24 9.47
CA VAL A 57 5.04 -10.16 10.58
C VAL A 57 4.28 -9.47 11.72
N PRO A 58 4.79 -8.39 12.35
CA PRO A 58 4.05 -7.69 13.40
C PRO A 58 2.78 -7.02 12.86
N ALA A 59 2.72 -6.61 11.58
CA ALA A 59 1.48 -6.09 10.98
C ALA A 59 0.37 -7.16 10.96
N VAL A 60 0.68 -8.39 10.52
CA VAL A 60 -0.28 -9.50 10.49
C VAL A 60 -0.67 -9.92 11.92
N VAL A 61 0.29 -10.02 12.83
CA VAL A 61 0.03 -10.40 14.23
C VAL A 61 -0.88 -9.37 14.91
N THR A 62 -0.58 -8.08 14.78
CA THR A 62 -1.38 -7.02 15.41
C THR A 62 -2.76 -6.87 14.77
N HIS A 63 -2.89 -7.13 13.46
CA HIS A 63 -4.18 -7.21 12.80
C HIS A 63 -5.05 -8.34 13.37
N ARG A 64 -4.50 -9.56 13.47
CA ARG A 64 -5.21 -10.73 14.02
C ARG A 64 -5.57 -10.56 15.49
N ALA A 65 -4.76 -9.81 16.23
CA ALA A 65 -5.01 -9.47 17.63
C ALA A 65 -5.98 -8.28 17.84
N GLY A 66 -6.58 -7.72 16.77
CA GLY A 66 -7.52 -6.59 16.88
C GLY A 66 -6.88 -5.26 17.33
N LYS A 67 -5.55 -5.13 17.29
CA LYS A 67 -4.83 -3.92 17.75
C LYS A 67 -4.79 -2.85 16.66
N HIS A 68 -5.94 -2.26 16.33
CA HIS A 68 -6.09 -1.35 15.17
C HIS A 68 -5.13 -0.16 15.15
N ARG A 69 -4.94 0.53 16.29
CA ARG A 69 -4.01 1.68 16.40
C ARG A 69 -2.56 1.27 16.14
N LEU A 70 -2.11 0.18 16.75
CA LEU A 70 -0.75 -0.31 16.56
C LEU A 70 -0.52 -0.78 15.12
N ASN A 71 -1.49 -1.49 14.56
CA ASN A 71 -1.44 -1.91 13.16
C ASN A 71 -1.39 -0.71 12.20
N MET A 72 -2.10 0.38 12.50
CA MET A 72 -2.02 1.62 11.73
C MET A 72 -0.62 2.22 11.77
N VAL A 73 -0.01 2.33 12.95
CA VAL A 73 1.37 2.82 13.11
C VAL A 73 2.35 1.93 12.35
N ILE A 74 2.28 0.61 12.51
CA ILE A 74 3.14 -0.34 11.77
C ILE A 74 2.97 -0.16 10.25
N GLY A 75 1.73 -0.03 9.78
CA GLY A 75 1.45 0.22 8.36
C GLY A 75 2.05 1.53 7.85
N LEU A 76 1.98 2.60 8.63
CA LEU A 76 2.63 3.88 8.32
C LEU A 76 4.16 3.75 8.30
N CYS A 77 4.74 3.03 9.27
CA CYS A 77 6.18 2.75 9.30
C CYS A 77 6.62 1.97 8.05
N ILE A 78 5.87 0.94 7.65
CA ILE A 78 6.16 0.18 6.43
C ILE A 78 6.12 1.09 5.20
N ASN A 79 5.07 1.91 5.04
CA ASN A 79 4.98 2.85 3.92
C ASN A 79 6.16 3.83 3.93
N GLY A 80 6.49 4.39 5.09
CA GLY A 80 7.62 5.31 5.26
C GLY A 80 8.97 4.67 4.89
N VAL A 81 9.20 3.41 5.28
CA VAL A 81 10.39 2.65 4.89
C VAL A 81 10.45 2.46 3.38
N VAL A 82 9.37 2.01 2.74
CA VAL A 82 9.35 1.81 1.28
C VAL A 82 9.58 3.15 0.56
N SER A 83 8.91 4.23 0.96
CA SER A 83 9.13 5.57 0.40
C SER A 83 10.56 6.07 0.61
N PHE A 84 11.17 5.80 1.76
CA PHE A 84 12.56 6.18 2.01
C PHE A 84 13.53 5.48 1.06
N PHE A 85 13.36 4.17 0.85
CA PHE A 85 14.15 3.41 -0.10
C PHE A 85 13.96 3.91 -1.54
N GLU A 86 12.72 4.22 -1.93
CA GLU A 86 12.40 4.79 -3.23
C GLU A 86 13.07 6.15 -3.44
N LEU A 87 12.93 7.09 -2.48
CA LEU A 87 13.56 8.41 -2.56
C LEU A 87 15.08 8.32 -2.64
N THR A 88 15.68 7.40 -1.88
CA THR A 88 17.13 7.17 -1.95
C THR A 88 17.53 6.64 -3.32
N SER A 89 16.77 5.69 -3.86
CA SER A 89 17.02 5.09 -5.17
C SER A 89 16.87 6.12 -6.30
N LEU A 90 15.89 7.01 -6.20
CA LEU A 90 15.73 8.16 -7.09
C LEU A 90 16.92 9.12 -7.00
N ALA A 91 17.38 9.45 -5.79
CA ALA A 91 18.55 10.31 -5.60
C ALA A 91 19.82 9.68 -6.21
N LEU A 92 20.01 8.36 -6.06
CA LEU A 92 21.12 7.62 -6.68
C LEU A 92 21.03 7.63 -8.21
N LEU A 93 19.83 7.49 -8.77
CA LEU A 93 19.60 7.61 -10.21
C LEU A 93 19.97 9.00 -10.71
N ILE A 94 19.46 10.05 -10.04
CA ILE A 94 19.75 11.44 -10.42
C ILE A 94 21.26 11.73 -10.36
N ARG A 95 21.94 11.20 -9.35
CA ARG A 95 23.40 11.33 -9.22
C ARG A 95 24.17 10.66 -10.36
N GLN A 96 23.63 9.59 -10.95
CA GLN A 96 24.27 8.88 -12.07
C GLN A 96 23.96 9.49 -13.45
N LEU A 97 22.91 10.31 -13.57
CA LEU A 97 22.57 10.98 -14.84
C LEU A 97 23.74 11.72 -15.52
N PRO A 98 24.57 12.51 -14.81
CA PRO A 98 25.68 13.23 -15.45
C PRO A 98 26.92 12.35 -15.70
N ASP A 99 26.97 11.11 -15.22
CA ASP A 99 28.15 10.25 -15.37
C ASP A 99 28.20 9.62 -16.77
N PRO A 100 29.19 9.99 -17.62
CA PRO A 100 29.29 9.47 -18.98
C PRO A 100 29.64 7.97 -19.04
N ALA A 101 30.13 7.37 -17.95
CA ALA A 101 30.38 5.93 -17.88
C ALA A 101 29.10 5.11 -17.65
N THR A 102 28.00 5.76 -17.24
CA THR A 102 26.74 5.07 -16.99
C THR A 102 26.03 4.75 -18.29
N LYS A 103 25.66 3.47 -18.47
CA LYS A 103 24.92 3.03 -19.65
C LYS A 103 23.51 3.64 -19.66
N PRO A 104 23.08 4.33 -20.73
CA PRO A 104 21.75 4.94 -20.80
C PRO A 104 20.58 3.96 -20.58
N VAL A 105 20.74 2.72 -21.04
CA VAL A 105 19.74 1.65 -20.86
C VAL A 105 19.51 1.32 -19.38
N LEU A 106 20.56 1.37 -18.54
CA LEU A 106 20.43 1.13 -17.11
C LEU A 106 19.64 2.25 -16.42
N LEU A 107 19.86 3.50 -16.84
CA LEU A 107 19.12 4.65 -16.33
C LEU A 107 17.63 4.54 -16.70
N LEU A 108 17.32 4.14 -17.94
CA LEU A 108 15.94 3.98 -18.38
C LEU A 108 15.22 2.83 -17.66
N GLN A 109 15.90 1.69 -17.48
CA GLN A 109 15.36 0.56 -16.71
C GLN A 109 15.09 0.93 -15.26
N SER A 110 16.04 1.62 -14.61
CA SER A 110 15.87 2.11 -13.24
C SER A 110 14.76 3.16 -13.14
N ALA A 111 14.65 4.07 -14.11
CA ALA A 111 13.58 5.06 -14.15
C ALA A 111 12.19 4.41 -14.31
N ALA A 112 12.07 3.40 -15.18
CA ALA A 112 10.82 2.65 -15.34
C ALA A 112 10.46 1.85 -14.06
N ALA A 113 11.45 1.23 -13.42
CA ALA A 113 11.27 0.53 -12.15
C ALA A 113 10.83 1.47 -11.02
N LEU A 114 11.44 2.65 -10.92
CA LEU A 114 11.05 3.68 -9.96
C LEU A 114 9.65 4.20 -10.25
N TRP A 115 9.30 4.47 -11.51
CA TRP A 115 7.95 4.90 -11.87
C TRP A 115 6.89 3.87 -11.46
N LEU A 116 7.12 2.58 -11.72
CA LEU A 116 6.22 1.51 -11.29
C LEU A 116 6.12 1.44 -9.75
N THR A 117 7.25 1.54 -9.06
CA THR A 117 7.28 1.52 -7.59
C THR A 117 6.54 2.71 -7.01
N ASN A 118 6.61 3.87 -7.66
CA ASN A 118 5.97 5.09 -7.23
C ASN A 118 4.45 4.97 -7.25
N VAL A 119 3.87 4.35 -8.29
CA VAL A 119 2.43 4.03 -8.34
C VAL A 119 2.03 3.16 -7.14
N LEU A 120 2.84 2.15 -6.80
CA LEU A 120 2.58 1.31 -5.63
C LEU A 120 2.69 2.09 -4.32
N VAL A 121 3.72 2.92 -4.16
CA VAL A 121 3.94 3.71 -2.94
C VAL A 121 2.83 4.73 -2.74
N PHE A 122 2.43 5.46 -3.78
CA PHE A 122 1.33 6.40 -3.71
C PHE A 122 -0.01 5.71 -3.44
N SER A 123 -0.33 4.61 -4.12
CA SER A 123 -1.55 3.83 -3.83
C SER A 123 -1.61 3.36 -2.37
N LEU A 124 -0.47 2.92 -1.80
CA LEU A 124 -0.35 2.52 -0.40
C LEU A 124 -0.59 3.71 0.54
N TRP A 125 -0.10 4.90 0.21
CA TRP A 125 -0.36 6.12 0.99
C TRP A 125 -1.83 6.53 0.91
N TYR A 126 -2.40 6.58 -0.29
CA TYR A 126 -3.80 6.97 -0.49
C TYR A 126 -4.75 6.03 0.25
N TRP A 127 -4.61 4.71 0.08
CA TRP A 127 -5.44 3.76 0.82
C TRP A 127 -5.26 3.85 2.34
N ARG A 128 -4.06 4.15 2.82
CA ARG A 128 -3.78 4.22 4.27
C ARG A 128 -4.35 5.49 4.91
N LEU A 129 -4.28 6.61 4.20
CA LEU A 129 -4.68 7.92 4.70
C LEU A 129 -6.18 8.19 4.47
N ASP A 130 -6.72 7.74 3.35
CA ASP A 130 -8.09 8.03 2.97
C ASP A 130 -9.11 7.53 4.00
N GLY A 131 -10.10 8.39 4.24
CA GLY A 131 -11.19 8.21 5.20
C GLY A 131 -10.76 7.83 6.62
N GLY A 132 -9.62 8.36 7.08
CA GLY A 132 -9.08 8.06 8.41
C GLY A 132 -8.52 6.63 8.53
N GLY A 133 -8.24 5.99 7.39
CA GLY A 133 -7.68 4.65 7.27
C GLY A 133 -8.72 3.53 7.23
N PRO A 134 -8.28 2.29 6.96
CA PRO A 134 -9.15 1.17 6.63
C PRO A 134 -10.19 0.83 7.71
N TRP A 135 -9.80 1.00 8.98
CA TRP A 135 -10.68 0.73 10.12
C TRP A 135 -11.82 1.76 10.20
N THR A 136 -11.49 3.04 10.08
CA THR A 136 -12.44 4.14 10.16
C THR A 136 -13.40 4.12 8.96
N ARG A 137 -12.88 3.79 7.76
CA ARG A 137 -13.67 3.62 6.54
C ARG A 137 -14.74 2.54 6.65
N HIS A 138 -14.45 1.41 7.29
CA HIS A 138 -15.48 0.39 7.54
C HIS A 138 -16.54 0.84 8.54
N LEU A 139 -16.14 1.54 9.61
CA LEU A 139 -17.08 1.97 10.64
C LEU A 139 -18.04 3.08 10.18
N HIS A 140 -17.60 3.93 9.24
CA HIS A 140 -18.34 5.12 8.81
C HIS A 140 -18.72 5.08 7.33
N ALA A 141 -18.80 3.89 6.73
CA ALA A 141 -19.11 3.71 5.31
C ALA A 141 -20.36 4.49 4.84
N ALA A 142 -21.40 4.54 5.69
CA ALA A 142 -22.65 5.26 5.41
C ALA A 142 -22.55 6.79 5.52
N GLN A 143 -21.46 7.34 6.09
CA GLN A 143 -21.30 8.78 6.36
C GLN A 143 -20.41 9.48 5.32
N GLY A 144 -19.94 8.77 4.29
CA GLY A 144 -19.18 9.38 3.18
C GLY A 144 -17.81 9.91 3.60
N THR A 145 -17.11 9.24 4.53
CA THR A 145 -15.84 9.72 5.09
C THR A 145 -14.65 9.70 4.13
N SER A 146 -14.81 9.33 2.86
CA SER A 146 -13.74 9.29 1.85
C SER A 146 -13.33 10.71 1.44
N TRP A 147 -12.03 10.99 1.42
CA TRP A 147 -11.46 12.22 0.85
C TRP A 147 -11.34 12.14 -0.67
N PHE A 148 -11.32 10.93 -1.22
CA PHE A 148 -11.38 10.69 -2.66
C PHE A 148 -12.83 10.44 -3.10
N LEU A 149 -13.19 11.03 -4.26
CA LEU A 149 -14.46 10.76 -4.90
C LEU A 149 -14.26 9.69 -5.98
N PHE A 150 -14.82 8.51 -5.75
CA PHE A 150 -14.79 7.42 -6.71
C PHE A 150 -16.05 7.44 -7.59
N PRO A 151 -15.97 7.12 -8.90
CA PRO A 151 -17.14 7.08 -9.77
C PRO A 151 -18.29 6.22 -9.24
N GLN A 152 -17.96 5.13 -8.55
CA GLN A 152 -18.90 4.20 -7.92
C GLN A 152 -19.76 4.87 -6.83
N MET A 153 -19.27 5.94 -6.20
CA MET A 153 -20.00 6.73 -5.21
C MET A 153 -21.04 7.66 -5.85
N LEU A 154 -20.89 7.97 -7.15
CA LEU A 154 -21.75 8.92 -7.88
C LEU A 154 -22.97 8.25 -8.53
N VAL A 155 -22.99 6.91 -8.59
CA VAL A 155 -24.10 6.17 -9.19
C VAL A 155 -25.29 6.19 -8.23
N ALA A 156 -26.45 6.68 -8.69
CA ALA A 156 -27.67 6.68 -7.89
C ALA A 156 -28.18 5.25 -7.66
N GLY A 157 -28.27 4.80 -6.40
CA GLY A 157 -28.80 3.50 -6.02
C GLY A 157 -28.44 3.11 -4.58
N GLN A 158 -29.11 2.12 -4.00
CA GLN A 158 -28.82 1.68 -2.62
C GLN A 158 -27.38 1.16 -2.45
N SER A 159 -26.77 0.67 -3.52
CA SER A 159 -25.42 0.11 -3.51
C SER A 159 -24.30 1.17 -3.37
N SER A 160 -24.54 2.43 -3.77
CA SER A 160 -23.53 3.50 -3.61
C SER A 160 -23.50 4.07 -2.19
N ALA A 161 -24.61 3.97 -1.44
CA ALA A 161 -24.69 4.44 -0.06
C ALA A 161 -23.81 3.64 0.91
N HIS A 162 -23.39 2.42 0.56
CA HIS A 162 -22.60 1.52 1.41
C HIS A 162 -21.32 1.04 0.72
N TRP A 163 -20.97 1.65 -0.42
CA TRP A 163 -19.75 1.28 -1.13
C TRP A 163 -18.52 1.80 -0.38
N ILE A 164 -17.49 0.95 -0.30
CA ILE A 164 -16.24 1.27 0.39
C ILE A 164 -15.09 1.03 -0.60
N PRO A 165 -14.22 2.03 -0.83
CA PRO A 165 -13.06 1.85 -1.70
C PRO A 165 -12.12 0.80 -1.12
N LYS A 166 -11.67 -0.11 -1.97
CA LYS A 166 -10.67 -1.13 -1.64
C LYS A 166 -9.30 -0.68 -2.10
N TYR A 167 -8.24 -1.33 -1.64
CA TYR A 167 -6.85 -1.01 -2.02
C TYR A 167 -6.64 -0.88 -3.53
N VAL A 168 -7.25 -1.78 -4.31
CA VAL A 168 -7.12 -1.80 -5.78
C VAL A 168 -7.67 -0.53 -6.42
N ASP A 169 -8.67 0.11 -5.81
CA ASP A 169 -9.25 1.36 -6.31
C ASP A 169 -8.26 2.54 -6.21
N TYR A 170 -7.19 2.40 -5.41
CA TYR A 170 -6.14 3.42 -5.26
C TYR A 170 -4.94 3.23 -6.20
N LEU A 171 -4.96 2.25 -7.10
CA LEU A 171 -3.90 2.03 -8.10
C LEU A 171 -4.06 3.00 -9.29
N PHE A 172 -3.72 4.27 -9.06
CA PHE A 172 -3.71 5.33 -10.06
C PHE A 172 -2.41 6.13 -10.04
#